data_AF-A0A2E3W160-F1
#
_entry.id   AF-A0A2E3W160-F1
#
_cell.length_a   1.000
_cell.length_b   1.000
_cell.length_c   1.000
_cell.angle_alpha   90.00
_cell.angle_beta   90.00
_cell.angle_gamma   90.00
#
_symmetry.space_group_name_H-M   'P 1'
#
loop_
_entity.id
_entity.type
_entity.pdbx_description
1 polymer ?
#
loop_
_entity_poly.entity_id
_entity_poly.type
_entity_poly.pdbx_seq_one_letter_code
_entity_poly.pdbx_strand_id
1 'polypeptide(L)'
;MKKLVYVLFICVFAASCLEDESRMRPTINPYQDLITGGDDDADDKSDEFELPTRPDGAVYLQSGFCGCSEGEAITLGANCVSFCEGKNHPEEFLYVDVKVGEEIETSSLVDLAGWCTKPLSYTDPETGAIEQIQVDASCQAQFKDENGSTGGVTVDTISSGDTSVKINIALLDPDKTYRLKIAETQSGASSNTIQVRKVSARVTDPVGGPLALMPVNQYTCLNRTVSSEEGTGQAFFDSAQRSHYYFINEDRPDPLPDTYSNIFCHDFLIYGTTPINDPLIEETPGQFTVWSKWDPRFFDLSGAEDGTTTEIHKILQQKIEDQGYSVDTPPSVFFPLEYYNGPPITNNDGETTEPQQKHLGYYMLPYVDDSTFKAYCPTAEHYNSENPLFSAMKEVVGVDTEGLYIAKQVNVCDYILITESVLKKIWFYKENGQHFEPTDNTVAGKKVQFYWPADPDSPFIKKSHQRTYTIKKPDELSCGSTNVSDNANEANQSFPPHDKRIGCVPKM
;
A
#
# COMPACT_ATOMS: atom_id res chain seq x y z
N MET A 1 34.88 -9.66 27.15
CA MET A 1 36.03 -9.00 26.48
C MET A 1 35.49 -8.14 25.33
N LYS A 2 35.81 -6.83 25.33
CA LYS A 2 35.54 -5.76 24.33
C LYS A 2 34.04 -5.44 24.03
N LYS A 3 33.38 -4.58 24.84
CA LYS A 3 33.14 -3.09 24.80
C LYS A 3 32.11 -2.64 23.72
N LEU A 4 30.85 -2.33 24.08
CA LEU A 4 30.20 -1.10 24.63
C LEU A 4 29.89 -0.02 23.56
N VAL A 5 28.61 0.16 23.14
CA VAL A 5 27.58 1.13 23.60
C VAL A 5 27.94 2.60 23.35
N TYR A 6 27.15 3.27 22.50
CA TYR A 6 27.15 4.71 22.24
C TYR A 6 25.71 5.25 22.30
N VAL A 7 25.28 5.72 23.46
CA VAL A 7 24.22 6.74 23.62
C VAL A 7 24.49 7.45 24.96
N LEU A 8 24.23 8.75 25.00
CA LEU A 8 24.19 9.68 26.15
C LEU A 8 25.51 10.38 26.53
N PHE A 9 25.62 11.65 26.14
CA PHE A 9 26.41 12.65 26.85
C PHE A 9 25.77 14.04 26.69
N ILE A 10 25.05 14.50 27.71
CA ILE A 10 24.70 15.90 27.96
C ILE A 10 24.81 16.13 29.48
N CYS A 11 25.29 17.33 29.87
CA CYS A 11 25.50 17.89 31.23
C CYS A 11 26.84 17.50 31.89
N VAL A 12 27.71 18.38 32.43
CA VAL A 12 27.61 19.75 32.96
C VAL A 12 29.01 20.40 32.90
N PHE A 13 29.12 21.70 32.58
CA PHE A 13 29.96 22.62 33.36
C PHE A 13 29.30 24.00 33.36
N ALA A 14 28.98 24.46 34.57
CA ALA A 14 28.36 25.75 34.86
C ALA A 14 29.43 26.78 35.24
N ALA A 15 29.23 28.01 34.75
CA ALA A 15 29.51 29.31 35.38
C ALA A 15 29.42 30.38 34.27
N SER A 16 28.80 31.55 34.39
CA SER A 16 27.85 32.18 35.32
C SER A 16 27.58 33.57 34.75
N CYS A 17 26.36 34.08 34.98
CA CYS A 17 25.80 35.46 34.84
C CYS A 17 24.52 35.43 33.97
N LEU A 18 23.29 35.41 34.53
CA LEU A 18 22.49 36.55 35.07
C LEU A 18 22.40 37.67 34.02
N GLU A 19 21.26 38.11 33.50
CA GLU A 19 19.92 38.44 34.07
C GLU A 19 18.85 38.17 32.97
N ASP A 20 17.73 37.48 33.21
CA ASP A 20 16.48 37.83 33.93
C ASP A 20 15.55 38.84 33.23
N GLU A 21 14.29 38.42 33.17
CA GLU A 21 13.17 38.84 32.37
C GLU A 21 12.53 40.17 32.85
N SER A 22 11.75 40.83 31.99
CA SER A 22 10.28 40.76 32.09
C SER A 22 9.54 41.92 31.42
N ARG A 23 8.33 41.59 31.02
CA ARG A 23 7.30 42.33 30.28
C ARG A 23 6.82 43.59 31.02
N MET A 24 6.56 44.67 30.29
CA MET A 24 5.61 45.71 30.72
C MET A 24 4.65 46.11 29.59
N ARG A 25 3.35 46.01 29.89
CA ARG A 25 2.24 46.62 29.13
C ARG A 25 2.29 48.15 29.27
N PRO A 26 1.81 48.93 28.28
CA PRO A 26 1.59 50.35 28.47
C PRO A 26 0.29 50.61 29.25
N THR A 27 0.40 51.36 30.34
CA THR A 27 -0.73 52.04 31.00
C THR A 27 -0.84 53.45 30.45
N ILE A 28 -2.05 53.81 30.00
CA ILE A 28 -2.47 55.17 29.65
C ILE A 28 -2.50 56.01 30.93
N ASN A 29 -1.91 57.20 30.91
CA ASN A 29 -2.10 58.22 31.95
C ASN A 29 -2.71 59.49 31.32
N PRO A 30 -3.96 59.86 31.67
CA PRO A 30 -4.59 61.09 31.23
C PRO A 30 -4.10 62.26 32.10
N TYR A 31 -4.22 63.49 31.60
CA TYR A 31 -3.70 64.75 32.16
C TYR A 31 -2.24 65.09 31.82
N GLN A 32 -2.07 65.68 30.64
CA GLN A 32 -1.32 66.93 30.52
C GLN A 32 -1.92 67.75 29.37
N ASP A 33 -3.14 68.22 29.61
CA ASP A 33 -3.67 69.38 28.90
C ASP A 33 -3.21 70.63 29.66
N LEU A 34 -2.83 71.65 28.89
CA LEU A 34 -2.86 73.09 29.18
C LEU A 34 -1.56 73.79 29.66
N ILE A 35 -1.01 74.58 28.71
CA ILE A 35 -0.55 76.00 28.83
C ILE A 35 0.91 76.17 29.32
N THR A 36 1.87 76.83 28.65
CA THR A 36 2.01 77.91 27.64
C THR A 36 3.22 77.58 26.74
N GLY A 37 3.35 77.85 25.44
CA GLY A 37 2.97 79.02 24.65
C GLY A 37 4.23 79.65 24.02
N GLY A 38 4.36 79.55 22.68
CA GLY A 38 5.16 80.42 21.81
C GLY A 38 6.65 80.07 21.62
N ASP A 39 6.99 79.41 20.51
CA ASP A 39 7.62 80.08 19.38
C ASP A 39 7.47 79.23 18.12
N ASP A 40 7.10 79.92 17.04
CA ASP A 40 6.77 79.40 15.73
C ASP A 40 8.04 78.93 15.00
N ASP A 41 8.22 77.61 14.87
CA ASP A 41 8.98 77.04 13.76
C ASP A 41 8.05 76.07 13.03
N ALA A 42 7.45 76.60 11.96
CA ALA A 42 6.82 75.79 10.94
C ALA A 42 7.92 74.97 10.26
N ASP A 43 8.18 73.77 10.79
CA ASP A 43 8.81 72.69 10.04
C ASP A 43 7.83 72.30 8.92
N ASP A 44 7.98 73.02 7.81
CA ASP A 44 7.46 72.66 6.49
C ASP A 44 8.09 71.32 6.11
N LYS A 45 7.43 70.22 6.49
CA LYS A 45 7.68 68.91 5.92
C LYS A 45 7.33 69.01 4.45
N SER A 46 8.30 69.38 3.62
CA SER A 46 8.23 69.13 2.18
C SER A 46 7.91 67.66 2.01
N ASP A 47 6.71 67.34 1.51
CA ASP A 47 6.31 65.98 1.16
C ASP A 47 7.38 65.40 0.24
N GLU A 48 8.20 64.48 0.78
CA GLU A 48 9.19 63.75 0.01
C GLU A 48 8.44 62.94 -1.05
N PHE A 49 8.69 63.24 -2.33
CA PHE A 49 8.03 62.56 -3.44
C PHE A 49 8.47 61.10 -3.49
N GLU A 50 7.62 60.18 -3.05
CA GLU A 50 7.83 58.75 -3.18
C GLU A 50 7.42 58.26 -4.58
N LEU A 51 8.33 57.54 -5.26
CA LEU A 51 8.02 56.92 -6.53
C LEU A 51 6.90 55.88 -6.35
N PRO A 52 5.86 55.87 -7.22
CA PRO A 52 4.80 54.88 -7.12
C PRO A 52 5.38 53.47 -7.27
N THR A 53 5.15 52.64 -6.25
CA THR A 53 5.50 51.23 -6.24
C THR A 53 4.26 50.38 -6.45
N ARG A 54 4.46 49.17 -6.97
CA ARG A 54 3.36 48.22 -7.13
C ARG A 54 2.94 47.74 -5.73
N PRO A 55 1.65 47.81 -5.37
CA PRO A 55 1.18 47.40 -4.05
C PRO A 55 1.54 45.93 -3.76
N ASP A 56 2.25 45.68 -2.65
CA ASP A 56 2.64 44.37 -2.16
C ASP A 56 1.61 43.84 -1.14
N GLY A 57 1.25 42.56 -1.21
CA GLY A 57 0.20 41.98 -0.36
C GLY A 57 -1.23 42.44 -0.69
N ALA A 58 -1.39 43.21 -1.77
CA ALA A 58 -2.66 43.78 -2.24
C ALA A 58 -3.54 42.80 -3.04
N VAL A 59 -2.99 41.64 -3.39
CA VAL A 59 -3.66 40.57 -4.13
C VAL A 59 -3.90 39.40 -3.17
N TYR A 60 -5.16 38.99 -3.06
CA TYR A 60 -5.62 37.94 -2.16
C TYR A 60 -6.15 36.73 -2.92
N LEU A 61 -5.31 35.70 -3.04
CA LEU A 61 -5.69 34.35 -3.41
C LEU A 61 -6.64 33.79 -2.34
N GLN A 62 -7.81 33.36 -2.78
CA GLN A 62 -8.79 32.70 -1.92
C GLN A 62 -8.37 31.25 -1.65
N SER A 63 -8.82 30.70 -0.52
CA SER A 63 -8.56 29.30 -0.17
C SER A 63 -9.40 28.30 -0.99
N GLY A 64 -10.44 28.77 -1.68
CA GLY A 64 -11.18 27.97 -2.65
C GLY A 64 -10.42 27.92 -3.98
N PHE A 65 -9.77 26.80 -4.25
CA PHE A 65 -9.11 26.52 -5.53
C PHE A 65 -9.37 25.09 -5.95
N CYS A 66 -9.36 24.85 -7.26
CA CYS A 66 -9.53 23.51 -7.83
C CYS A 66 -8.63 23.32 -9.04
N GLY A 67 -7.84 22.25 -9.03
CA GLY A 67 -7.12 21.75 -10.20
C GLY A 67 -7.96 20.75 -10.96
N CYS A 68 -8.02 20.88 -12.27
CA CYS A 68 -8.77 20.00 -13.15
C CYS A 68 -7.91 19.44 -14.29
N SER A 69 -8.16 18.18 -14.65
CA SER A 69 -7.66 17.53 -15.87
C SER A 69 -8.68 16.50 -16.34
N GLU A 70 -8.98 16.46 -17.64
CA GLU A 70 -9.91 15.50 -18.26
C GLU A 70 -11.31 15.42 -17.59
N GLY A 71 -11.77 16.52 -16.97
CA GLY A 71 -13.04 16.58 -16.24
C GLY A 71 -12.97 16.05 -14.79
N GLU A 72 -11.81 15.58 -14.34
CA GLU A 72 -11.56 15.13 -12.97
C GLU A 72 -10.79 16.16 -12.14
N ALA A 73 -10.99 16.11 -10.82
CA ALA A 73 -10.29 16.97 -9.87
C ALA A 73 -8.90 16.39 -9.54
N ILE A 74 -7.85 17.17 -9.80
CA ILE A 74 -6.44 16.85 -9.53
C ILE A 74 -5.87 17.62 -8.33
N THR A 75 -6.74 18.17 -7.48
CA THR A 75 -6.39 18.77 -6.18
C THR A 75 -7.44 18.44 -5.12
N LEU A 76 -7.06 18.52 -3.84
CA LEU A 76 -7.97 18.30 -2.72
C LEU A 76 -8.81 19.57 -2.43
N GLY A 77 -10.13 19.48 -2.56
CA GLY A 77 -11.06 20.55 -2.18
C GLY A 77 -12.51 20.09 -2.19
N ALA A 78 -13.32 20.60 -1.25
CA ALA A 78 -14.67 20.09 -0.98
C ALA A 78 -15.62 20.13 -2.18
N ASN A 79 -15.42 21.06 -3.12
CA ASN A 79 -16.29 21.26 -4.29
C ASN A 79 -15.56 21.00 -5.62
N CYS A 80 -14.34 20.45 -5.60
CA CYS A 80 -13.53 20.36 -6.82
C CYS A 80 -14.03 19.32 -7.81
N VAL A 81 -14.64 18.24 -7.34
CA VAL A 81 -15.28 17.24 -8.21
C VAL A 81 -16.34 17.93 -9.08
N SER A 82 -17.32 18.58 -8.45
CA SER A 82 -18.38 19.31 -9.16
C SER A 82 -17.88 20.50 -9.98
N PHE A 83 -16.76 21.12 -9.61
CA PHE A 83 -16.20 22.24 -10.36
C PHE A 83 -15.50 21.79 -11.65
N CYS A 84 -14.85 20.63 -11.60
CA CYS A 84 -14.14 20.05 -12.74
C CYS A 84 -15.07 19.31 -13.71
N GLU A 85 -16.27 18.91 -13.28
CA GLU A 85 -17.32 18.37 -14.14
C GLU A 85 -17.58 19.30 -15.34
N GLY A 86 -17.18 18.87 -16.55
CA GLY A 86 -17.32 19.63 -17.79
C GLY A 86 -16.07 20.39 -18.25
N LYS A 87 -14.96 20.34 -17.50
CA LYS A 87 -13.64 20.85 -17.92
C LYS A 87 -12.80 19.77 -18.59
N ASN A 88 -13.27 19.33 -19.76
CA ASN A 88 -12.69 18.20 -20.50
C ASN A 88 -11.54 18.65 -21.40
N HIS A 89 -10.42 19.03 -20.78
CA HIS A 89 -9.17 19.35 -21.46
C HIS A 89 -8.04 18.45 -20.93
N PRO A 90 -7.11 17.98 -21.77
CA PRO A 90 -6.01 17.12 -21.34
C PRO A 90 -4.95 17.88 -20.53
N GLU A 91 -4.91 19.21 -20.64
CA GLU A 91 -3.98 20.01 -19.85
C GLU A 91 -4.41 20.12 -18.38
N GLU A 92 -3.43 20.18 -17.49
CA GLU A 92 -3.67 20.32 -16.07
C GLU A 92 -3.69 21.80 -15.66
N PHE A 93 -4.86 22.28 -15.25
CA PHE A 93 -5.04 23.67 -14.85
C PHE A 93 -5.54 23.80 -13.42
N LEU A 94 -4.89 24.67 -12.65
CA LEU A 94 -5.36 25.15 -11.36
C LEU A 94 -6.16 26.44 -11.54
N TYR A 95 -7.37 26.44 -10.98
CA TYR A 95 -8.26 27.59 -10.92
C TYR A 95 -8.27 28.14 -9.50
N VAL A 96 -7.91 29.41 -9.35
CA VAL A 96 -7.82 30.09 -8.04
C VAL A 96 -8.61 31.38 -8.11
N ASP A 97 -9.56 31.56 -7.21
CA ASP A 97 -10.27 32.82 -7.10
C ASP A 97 -9.39 33.89 -6.45
N VAL A 98 -9.45 35.11 -6.98
CA VAL A 98 -8.61 36.22 -6.58
C VAL A 98 -9.46 37.43 -6.25
N LYS A 99 -9.09 38.11 -5.16
CA LYS A 99 -9.63 39.41 -4.76
C LYS A 99 -8.49 40.43 -4.71
N VAL A 100 -8.71 41.63 -5.21
CA VAL A 100 -7.77 42.74 -5.10
C VAL A 100 -8.14 43.66 -3.94
N GLY A 101 -7.14 44.35 -3.38
CA GLY A 101 -7.32 45.36 -2.33
C GLY A 101 -7.74 46.72 -2.89
N GLU A 102 -8.22 47.59 -2.00
CA GLU A 102 -8.71 48.94 -2.34
C GLU A 102 -7.64 49.79 -3.05
N GLU A 103 -6.37 49.61 -2.70
CA GLU A 103 -5.22 50.26 -3.33
C GLU A 103 -5.03 49.91 -4.82
N ILE A 104 -5.48 48.73 -5.26
CA ILE A 104 -5.52 48.37 -6.68
C ILE A 104 -6.81 48.88 -7.31
N GLU A 105 -7.96 48.69 -6.66
CA GLU A 105 -9.28 49.06 -7.17
C GLU A 105 -9.43 50.57 -7.44
N THR A 106 -8.84 51.39 -6.56
CA THR A 106 -8.92 52.86 -6.62
C THR A 106 -7.79 53.50 -7.42
N SER A 107 -6.76 52.73 -7.80
CA SER A 107 -5.63 53.22 -8.59
C SER A 107 -5.84 53.01 -10.10
N SER A 108 -4.84 53.42 -10.89
CA SER A 108 -4.84 53.18 -12.35
C SER A 108 -4.78 51.69 -12.72
N LEU A 109 -4.46 50.81 -11.76
CA LEU A 109 -4.39 49.36 -11.96
C LEU A 109 -5.78 48.75 -12.10
N VAL A 110 -6.74 49.16 -11.27
CA VAL A 110 -8.18 48.75 -11.26
C VAL A 110 -8.41 47.30 -10.86
N ASP A 111 -7.73 46.34 -11.49
CA ASP A 111 -7.94 44.90 -11.30
C ASP A 111 -6.63 44.12 -11.35
N LEU A 112 -6.71 42.78 -11.23
CA LEU A 112 -5.55 41.91 -11.30
C LEU A 112 -4.84 41.99 -12.68
N ALA A 113 -5.60 42.09 -13.77
CA ALA A 113 -5.03 42.23 -15.11
C ALA A 113 -4.17 43.50 -15.19
N GLY A 114 -4.66 44.62 -14.67
CA GLY A 114 -3.90 45.85 -14.58
C GLY A 114 -2.73 45.75 -13.62
N TRP A 115 -2.90 45.10 -12.46
CA TRP A 115 -1.79 44.82 -11.54
C TRP A 115 -0.72 43.90 -12.15
N CYS A 116 -1.06 43.10 -13.17
CA CYS A 116 -0.10 42.23 -13.84
C CYS A 116 0.50 42.78 -15.12
N THR A 117 -0.16 43.73 -15.79
CA THR A 117 0.23 44.14 -17.16
C THR A 117 0.36 45.64 -17.36
N LYS A 118 -0.23 46.48 -16.49
CA LYS A 118 -0.14 47.93 -16.69
C LYS A 118 1.23 48.44 -16.25
N PRO A 119 1.91 49.23 -17.10
CA PRO A 119 3.13 49.91 -16.71
C PRO A 119 2.86 50.93 -15.60
N LEU A 120 3.84 51.15 -14.74
CA LEU A 120 3.80 52.21 -13.73
C LEU A 120 4.52 53.44 -14.27
N SER A 121 3.85 54.59 -14.17
CA SER A 121 4.40 55.88 -14.55
C SER A 121 4.07 56.93 -13.50
N TYR A 122 4.93 57.93 -13.36
CA TYR A 122 4.68 59.10 -12.52
C TYR A 122 4.83 60.38 -13.33
N THR A 123 4.24 61.46 -12.83
CA THR A 123 4.51 62.80 -13.33
C THR A 123 5.59 63.42 -12.47
N ASP A 124 6.73 63.75 -13.06
CA ASP A 124 7.83 64.42 -12.38
C ASP A 124 7.34 65.77 -11.85
N PRO A 125 7.38 66.00 -10.52
CA PRO A 125 6.90 67.24 -9.92
C PRO A 125 7.73 68.48 -10.30
N GLU A 126 8.99 68.32 -10.74
CA GLU A 126 9.86 69.42 -11.15
C GLU A 126 9.72 69.77 -12.63
N THR A 127 9.57 68.78 -13.51
CA THR A 127 9.55 68.97 -14.97
C THR A 127 8.16 68.85 -15.60
N GLY A 128 7.20 68.27 -14.90
CA GLY A 128 5.87 67.95 -15.41
C GLY A 128 5.85 66.84 -16.48
N ALA A 129 6.99 66.18 -16.73
CA ALA A 129 7.09 65.08 -17.68
C ALA A 129 6.54 63.78 -17.08
N ILE A 130 5.94 62.92 -17.91
CA ILE A 130 5.54 61.58 -17.49
C ILE A 130 6.72 60.64 -17.69
N GLU A 131 7.25 60.07 -16.61
CA GLU A 131 8.31 59.07 -16.65
C GLU A 131 7.75 57.68 -16.33
N GLN A 132 8.25 56.67 -17.05
CA GLN A 132 7.88 55.27 -16.82
C GLN A 132 8.90 54.61 -15.89
N ILE A 133 8.42 54.09 -14.75
CA ILE A 133 9.24 53.34 -13.78
C ILE A 133 9.25 51.85 -14.16
N GLN A 134 8.17 51.37 -14.78
CA GLN A 134 7.98 49.97 -15.06
C GLN A 134 7.36 49.80 -16.45
N VAL A 135 8.14 49.31 -17.42
CA VAL A 135 7.76 49.28 -18.84
C VAL A 135 7.13 47.94 -19.24
N ASP A 136 7.62 46.84 -18.66
CA ASP A 136 7.23 45.46 -19.00
C ASP A 136 6.69 44.72 -17.76
N ALA A 137 5.60 45.22 -17.17
CA ALA A 137 4.96 44.56 -16.03
C ALA A 137 4.44 43.17 -16.45
N SER A 138 4.82 42.13 -15.70
CA SER A 138 4.33 40.78 -15.93
C SER A 138 4.20 39.98 -14.63
N CYS A 139 3.21 39.10 -14.56
CA CYS A 139 2.98 38.22 -13.41
C CYS A 139 3.41 36.78 -13.69
N GLN A 140 3.94 36.13 -12.67
CA GLN A 140 4.20 34.70 -12.66
C GLN A 140 3.63 34.05 -11.38
N ALA A 141 3.15 32.82 -11.52
CA ALA A 141 2.82 31.97 -10.39
C ALA A 141 4.11 31.32 -9.89
N GLN A 142 4.44 31.55 -8.63
CA GLN A 142 5.59 30.92 -7.97
C GLN A 142 5.09 29.81 -7.06
N PHE A 143 5.50 28.59 -7.37
CA PHE A 143 5.32 27.44 -6.49
C PHE A 143 6.60 27.25 -5.67
N LYS A 144 6.46 26.83 -4.41
CA LYS A 144 7.58 26.35 -3.58
C LYS A 144 7.18 25.02 -2.93
N ASP A 145 7.95 23.98 -3.21
CA ASP A 145 7.84 22.71 -2.49
C ASP A 145 8.37 22.82 -1.04
N GLU A 146 8.38 21.71 -0.31
CA GLU A 146 8.87 21.64 1.07
C GLU A 146 10.36 21.95 1.22
N ASN A 147 11.15 21.75 0.16
CA ASN A 147 12.58 22.04 0.10
C ASN A 147 12.90 23.46 -0.38
N GLY A 148 11.87 24.24 -0.73
CA GLY A 148 11.99 25.62 -1.23
C GLY A 148 12.39 25.73 -2.70
N SER A 149 12.34 24.64 -3.45
CA SER A 149 12.79 24.56 -4.84
C SER A 149 11.62 24.34 -5.79
N THR A 150 11.20 25.40 -6.48
CA THR A 150 10.45 25.30 -7.75
C THR A 150 10.54 26.65 -8.49
N GLY A 151 10.50 26.59 -9.83
CA GLY A 151 10.55 27.75 -10.71
C GLY A 151 9.21 28.48 -10.85
N GLY A 152 9.23 29.67 -11.45
CA GLY A 152 8.02 30.39 -11.81
C GLY A 152 7.32 29.72 -13.00
N VAL A 153 6.00 29.55 -12.91
CA VAL A 153 5.15 29.13 -14.01
C VAL A 153 4.39 30.34 -14.52
N THR A 154 4.33 30.50 -15.85
CA THR A 154 3.58 31.59 -16.46
C THR A 154 2.10 31.43 -16.15
N VAL A 155 1.48 32.50 -15.66
CA VAL A 155 0.02 32.57 -15.49
C VAL A 155 -0.61 32.68 -16.87
N ASP A 156 -1.72 31.98 -17.12
CA ASP A 156 -2.46 32.11 -18.37
C ASP A 156 -2.99 33.56 -18.51
N THR A 157 -3.39 33.98 -19.71
CA THR A 157 -3.71 35.40 -19.96
C THR A 157 -4.84 35.89 -19.05
N ILE A 158 -4.57 36.90 -18.20
CA ILE A 158 -5.54 37.51 -17.28
C ILE A 158 -6.28 38.63 -18.01
N SER A 159 -7.59 38.50 -18.18
CA SER A 159 -8.41 39.54 -18.81
C SER A 159 -8.91 40.56 -17.78
N SER A 160 -9.20 41.78 -18.23
CA SER A 160 -9.73 42.81 -17.34
C SER A 160 -11.09 42.39 -16.78
N GLY A 161 -11.27 42.55 -15.47
CA GLY A 161 -12.45 42.13 -14.71
C GLY A 161 -12.46 40.67 -14.25
N ASP A 162 -11.44 39.86 -14.59
CA ASP A 162 -11.37 38.47 -14.14
C ASP A 162 -11.17 38.38 -12.61
N THR A 163 -12.01 37.56 -11.97
CA THR A 163 -11.93 37.25 -10.53
C THR A 163 -11.33 35.88 -10.25
N SER A 164 -10.87 35.17 -11.29
CA SER A 164 -10.31 33.83 -11.19
C SER A 164 -9.10 33.72 -12.11
N VAL A 165 -8.05 33.07 -11.62
CA VAL A 165 -6.79 32.88 -12.35
C VAL A 165 -6.64 31.41 -12.71
N LYS A 166 -6.23 31.18 -13.95
CA LYS A 166 -5.94 29.86 -14.51
C LYS A 166 -4.43 29.68 -14.62
N ILE A 167 -3.89 28.64 -13.99
CA ILE A 167 -2.45 28.37 -13.91
C ILE A 167 -2.19 26.96 -14.41
N ASN A 168 -1.27 26.78 -15.36
CA ASN A 168 -0.85 25.45 -15.79
C ASN A 168 0.00 24.80 -14.70
N ILE A 169 -0.38 23.61 -14.24
CA ILE A 169 0.32 22.87 -13.17
C ILE A 169 0.92 21.54 -13.63
N ALA A 170 0.99 21.32 -14.94
CA ALA A 170 1.51 20.07 -15.53
C ALA A 170 2.95 19.76 -15.12
N LEU A 171 3.76 20.79 -14.84
CA LEU A 171 5.15 20.65 -14.41
C LEU A 171 5.32 20.35 -12.91
N LEU A 172 4.25 20.38 -12.12
CA LEU A 172 4.29 20.01 -10.72
C LEU A 172 4.21 18.50 -10.59
N ASP A 173 5.04 17.92 -9.72
CA ASP A 173 4.93 16.50 -9.41
C ASP A 173 3.61 16.23 -8.67
N PRO A 174 2.92 15.12 -8.96
CA PRO A 174 1.78 14.70 -8.16
C PRO A 174 2.22 14.37 -6.73
N ASP A 175 1.22 14.35 -5.83
CA ASP A 175 1.31 13.95 -4.42
C ASP A 175 2.24 14.79 -3.54
N LYS A 176 2.65 15.97 -4.03
CA LYS A 176 3.39 16.97 -3.26
C LYS A 176 2.54 18.18 -2.89
N THR A 177 2.85 18.76 -1.73
CA THR A 177 2.26 20.02 -1.28
C THR A 177 3.15 21.19 -1.66
N TYR A 178 2.55 22.18 -2.33
CA TYR A 178 3.22 23.38 -2.81
C TYR A 178 2.64 24.63 -2.14
N ARG A 179 3.49 25.62 -1.89
CA ARG A 179 3.10 26.98 -1.53
C ARG A 179 3.01 27.83 -2.79
N LEU A 180 1.82 28.30 -3.13
CA LEU A 180 1.56 29.13 -4.29
C LEU A 180 1.44 30.61 -3.89
N LYS A 181 2.11 31.48 -4.64
CA LYS A 181 1.85 32.92 -4.68
C LYS A 181 1.94 33.46 -6.11
N ILE A 182 1.26 34.55 -6.41
CA ILE A 182 1.44 35.32 -7.65
C ILE A 182 2.42 36.45 -7.34
N ALA A 183 3.44 36.62 -8.17
CA ALA A 183 4.43 37.69 -8.02
C ALA A 183 4.61 38.44 -9.33
N GLU A 184 4.72 39.76 -9.24
CA GLU A 184 5.12 40.59 -10.36
C GLU A 184 6.65 40.51 -10.53
N THR A 185 7.09 40.37 -11.78
CA THR A 185 8.47 40.01 -12.13
C THR A 185 9.52 41.08 -11.87
N GLN A 186 9.17 42.37 -11.99
CA GLN A 186 10.16 43.46 -11.93
C GLN A 186 10.19 44.16 -10.56
N SER A 187 9.05 44.35 -9.90
CA SER A 187 8.97 44.94 -8.55
C SER A 187 9.13 43.90 -7.44
N GLY A 188 8.82 42.62 -7.72
CA GLY A 188 8.79 41.57 -6.71
C GLY A 188 7.57 41.61 -5.79
N ALA A 189 6.65 42.57 -5.98
CA ALA A 189 5.39 42.64 -5.25
C ALA A 189 4.60 41.34 -5.46
N SER A 190 4.03 40.80 -4.39
CA SER A 190 3.42 39.47 -4.40
C SER A 190 2.11 39.40 -3.63
N SER A 191 1.30 38.40 -3.99
CA SER A 191 0.07 38.05 -3.28
C SER A 191 0.35 37.40 -1.92
N ASN A 192 -0.70 37.19 -1.15
CA ASN A 192 -0.68 36.18 -0.08
C ASN A 192 -0.33 34.78 -0.63
N THR A 193 0.03 33.86 0.28
CA THR A 193 0.39 32.48 -0.06
C THR A 193 -0.74 31.52 0.33
N ILE A 194 -1.06 30.57 -0.56
CA ILE A 194 -1.94 29.44 -0.29
C ILE A 194 -1.17 28.12 -0.43
N GLN A 195 -1.66 27.06 0.20
CA GLN A 195 -1.12 25.70 0.06
C GLN A 195 -1.98 24.91 -0.90
N VAL A 196 -1.36 24.28 -1.90
CA VAL A 196 -2.02 23.47 -2.93
C VAL A 196 -1.34 22.11 -2.97
N ARG A 197 -2.12 21.03 -2.93
CA ARG A 197 -1.62 19.68 -3.16
C ARG A 197 -2.17 19.16 -4.48
N LYS A 198 -1.27 18.84 -5.42
CA LYS A 198 -1.61 18.11 -6.64
C LYS A 198 -1.75 16.63 -6.27
N VAL A 199 -2.81 15.97 -6.74
CA VAL A 199 -2.99 14.53 -6.55
C VAL A 199 -2.69 13.79 -7.84
N SER A 200 -2.16 12.57 -7.73
CA SER A 200 -2.02 11.66 -8.86
C SER A 200 -3.39 11.30 -9.47
N ALA A 201 -3.37 10.84 -10.73
CA ALA A 201 -4.56 10.33 -11.39
C ALA A 201 -5.12 9.16 -10.57
N ARG A 202 -6.45 9.15 -10.37
CA ARG A 202 -7.10 8.11 -9.59
C ARG A 202 -7.04 6.78 -10.33
N VAL A 203 -6.61 5.75 -9.62
CA VAL A 203 -6.72 4.36 -10.05
C VAL A 203 -8.20 3.97 -10.07
N THR A 204 -8.70 3.65 -11.26
CA THR A 204 -10.07 3.13 -11.41
C THR A 204 -10.11 1.67 -10.99
N ASP A 205 -10.93 1.32 -10.00
CA ASP A 205 -11.22 -0.09 -9.70
C ASP A 205 -12.08 -0.68 -10.84
N PRO A 206 -11.56 -1.62 -11.64
CA PRO A 206 -12.25 -2.12 -12.81
C PRO A 206 -13.49 -2.97 -12.48
N VAL A 207 -13.60 -3.50 -11.26
CA VAL A 207 -14.67 -4.44 -10.87
C VAL A 207 -15.50 -3.90 -9.71
N GLY A 208 -14.85 -3.31 -8.70
CA GLY A 208 -15.49 -2.94 -7.43
C GLY A 208 -15.80 -4.16 -6.54
N GLY A 209 -16.08 -3.89 -5.26
CA GLY A 209 -16.49 -4.90 -4.28
C GLY A 209 -15.38 -5.89 -3.88
N PRO A 210 -15.72 -7.02 -3.24
CA PRO A 210 -14.74 -8.00 -2.79
C PRO A 210 -13.96 -8.67 -3.93
N LEU A 211 -12.73 -9.11 -3.64
CA LEU A 211 -11.89 -9.92 -4.51
C LEU A 211 -12.56 -11.26 -4.82
N ALA A 212 -12.46 -11.69 -6.08
CA ALA A 212 -12.98 -12.98 -6.50
C ALA A 212 -12.29 -14.12 -5.75
N LEU A 213 -13.06 -15.11 -5.34
CA LEU A 213 -12.58 -16.27 -4.60
C LEU A 213 -12.45 -17.49 -5.50
N MET A 214 -11.45 -18.34 -5.22
CA MET A 214 -11.16 -19.56 -5.96
C MET A 214 -10.99 -20.73 -4.98
N PRO A 215 -11.80 -21.80 -5.07
CA PRO A 215 -11.60 -22.99 -4.26
C PRO A 215 -10.38 -23.77 -4.76
N VAL A 216 -9.58 -24.28 -3.82
CA VAL A 216 -8.47 -25.19 -4.08
C VAL A 216 -8.88 -26.59 -3.66
N ASN A 217 -8.76 -27.54 -4.58
CA ASN A 217 -9.05 -28.95 -4.35
C ASN A 217 -7.78 -29.68 -3.92
N GLN A 218 -7.93 -30.70 -3.08
CA GLN A 218 -6.88 -31.65 -2.73
C GLN A 218 -7.17 -33.01 -3.39
N TYR A 219 -6.13 -33.74 -3.77
CA TYR A 219 -6.24 -35.16 -4.07
C TYR A 219 -4.96 -35.91 -3.66
N THR A 220 -5.00 -37.24 -3.72
CA THR A 220 -3.89 -38.10 -3.31
C THR A 220 -3.42 -38.99 -4.46
N CYS A 221 -2.11 -39.19 -4.57
CA CYS A 221 -1.54 -40.29 -5.35
C CYS A 221 -0.90 -41.34 -4.44
N LEU A 222 -0.95 -42.58 -4.88
CA LEU A 222 -0.31 -43.73 -4.24
C LEU A 222 0.94 -44.11 -5.02
N ASN A 223 2.10 -44.08 -4.36
CA ASN A 223 3.35 -44.62 -4.89
C ASN A 223 3.65 -45.97 -4.24
N ARG A 224 3.84 -47.01 -5.05
CA ARG A 224 4.09 -48.39 -4.61
C ARG A 224 5.55 -48.77 -4.85
N THR A 225 6.19 -49.31 -3.82
CA THR A 225 7.46 -50.01 -3.98
C THR A 225 7.18 -51.46 -4.36
N VAL A 226 7.75 -51.90 -5.46
CA VAL A 226 7.66 -53.29 -5.94
C VAL A 226 9.01 -53.96 -5.75
N SER A 227 9.02 -55.09 -5.03
CA SER A 227 10.15 -56.01 -4.98
C SER A 227 9.81 -57.29 -5.72
N SER A 228 10.84 -58.04 -6.07
CA SER A 228 10.71 -59.37 -6.67
C SER A 228 11.32 -60.41 -5.75
N GLU A 229 10.64 -61.53 -5.55
CA GLU A 229 11.13 -62.61 -4.70
C GLU A 229 12.30 -63.34 -5.38
N GLU A 230 13.38 -63.51 -4.63
CA GLU A 230 14.61 -64.11 -5.13
C GLU A 230 14.37 -65.59 -5.46
N GLY A 231 14.52 -65.96 -6.73
CA GLY A 231 14.37 -67.33 -7.23
C GLY A 231 13.03 -67.65 -7.92
N THR A 232 11.95 -66.93 -7.62
CA THR A 232 10.65 -67.08 -8.33
C THR A 232 10.42 -65.95 -9.34
N GLY A 233 11.04 -64.78 -9.13
CA GLY A 233 10.81 -63.58 -9.94
C GLY A 233 9.40 -63.01 -9.76
N GLN A 234 8.63 -63.49 -8.78
CA GLN A 234 7.29 -63.02 -8.52
C GLN A 234 7.35 -61.63 -7.89
N ALA A 235 6.71 -60.65 -8.54
CA ALA A 235 6.61 -59.30 -8.03
C ALA A 235 5.62 -59.23 -6.86
N PHE A 236 6.00 -58.57 -5.78
CA PHE A 236 5.15 -58.26 -4.65
C PHE A 236 5.32 -56.79 -4.21
N PHE A 237 4.27 -56.24 -3.61
CA PHE A 237 4.26 -54.85 -3.15
C PHE A 237 4.82 -54.78 -1.72
N ASP A 238 5.95 -54.09 -1.54
CA ASP A 238 6.57 -53.91 -0.22
C ASP A 238 5.83 -52.86 0.61
N SER A 239 5.47 -51.76 -0.04
CA SER A 239 4.88 -50.60 0.62
C SER A 239 4.10 -49.74 -0.36
N ALA A 240 3.15 -48.96 0.17
CA ALA A 240 2.46 -47.91 -0.55
C ALA A 240 2.53 -46.62 0.27
N GLN A 241 3.03 -45.56 -0.35
CA GLN A 241 3.10 -44.21 0.18
C GLN A 241 1.98 -43.36 -0.43
N ARG A 242 1.35 -42.53 0.40
CA ARG A 242 0.41 -41.49 -0.04
C ARG A 242 1.17 -40.18 -0.21
N SER A 243 0.81 -39.43 -1.25
CA SER A 243 1.29 -38.06 -1.49
C SER A 243 0.12 -37.17 -1.87
N HIS A 244 0.01 -36.01 -1.23
CA HIS A 244 -1.09 -35.06 -1.46
C HIS A 244 -0.68 -33.95 -2.43
N TYR A 245 -1.61 -33.58 -3.30
CA TYR A 245 -1.44 -32.57 -4.34
C TYR A 245 -2.65 -31.65 -4.40
N TYR A 246 -2.46 -30.47 -4.99
CA TYR A 246 -3.45 -29.40 -4.98
C TYR A 246 -3.65 -28.82 -6.37
N PHE A 247 -4.88 -28.48 -6.70
CA PHE A 247 -5.23 -27.86 -7.99
C PHE A 247 -6.46 -26.96 -7.85
N ILE A 248 -6.56 -26.01 -8.76
CA ILE A 248 -7.81 -25.32 -9.09
C ILE A 248 -8.44 -26.00 -10.30
N ASN A 249 -9.74 -25.80 -10.52
CA ASN A 249 -10.47 -26.53 -11.57
C ASN A 249 -9.84 -26.40 -12.96
N GLU A 250 -9.26 -25.25 -13.29
CA GLU A 250 -8.58 -24.99 -14.57
C GLU A 250 -7.27 -25.77 -14.72
N ASP A 251 -6.59 -26.07 -13.62
CA ASP A 251 -5.29 -26.74 -13.57
C ASP A 251 -5.42 -28.20 -13.05
N ARG A 252 -6.60 -28.81 -13.25
CA ARG A 252 -6.83 -30.23 -12.90
C ARG A 252 -5.73 -31.08 -13.55
N PRO A 253 -5.07 -31.97 -12.80
CA PRO A 253 -3.96 -32.75 -13.33
C PRO A 253 -4.40 -33.64 -14.48
N ASP A 254 -3.55 -33.72 -15.50
CA ASP A 254 -3.71 -34.67 -16.59
C ASP A 254 -3.54 -36.12 -16.09
N PRO A 255 -4.12 -37.10 -16.80
CA PRO A 255 -3.97 -38.51 -16.44
C PRO A 255 -2.49 -38.91 -16.50
N LEU A 256 -2.07 -39.75 -15.54
CA LEU A 256 -0.72 -40.32 -15.58
C LEU A 256 -0.58 -41.21 -16.84
N PRO A 257 0.53 -41.11 -17.60
CA PRO A 257 0.76 -41.98 -18.75
C PRO A 257 0.81 -43.47 -18.40
N ASP A 258 0.41 -44.33 -19.35
CA ASP A 258 0.28 -45.80 -19.20
C ASP A 258 1.57 -46.54 -18.79
N THR A 259 2.73 -45.87 -18.84
CA THR A 259 4.04 -46.46 -18.57
C THR A 259 4.38 -46.64 -17.09
N TYR A 260 3.56 -46.12 -16.17
CA TYR A 260 3.93 -45.99 -14.75
C TYR A 260 3.20 -47.01 -13.85
N SER A 261 3.76 -48.21 -13.71
CA SER A 261 3.15 -49.30 -12.92
C SER A 261 3.12 -49.07 -11.39
N ASN A 262 3.78 -48.02 -10.90
CA ASN A 262 4.04 -47.83 -9.47
C ASN A 262 3.33 -46.61 -8.87
N ILE A 263 2.85 -45.66 -9.68
CA ILE A 263 2.17 -44.45 -9.19
C ILE A 263 0.75 -44.41 -9.76
N PHE A 264 -0.24 -44.22 -8.90
CA PHE A 264 -1.65 -44.13 -9.29
C PHE A 264 -2.34 -42.98 -8.55
N CYS A 265 -2.99 -42.10 -9.28
CA CYS A 265 -3.76 -40.98 -8.73
C CYS A 265 -5.28 -41.15 -8.89
N HIS A 266 -5.71 -42.26 -9.51
CA HIS A 266 -7.10 -42.64 -9.78
C HIS A 266 -7.25 -44.16 -9.62
N ASP A 267 -8.49 -44.66 -9.60
CA ASP A 267 -8.73 -46.11 -9.57
C ASP A 267 -8.53 -46.74 -10.97
N PHE A 268 -7.30 -47.18 -11.25
CA PHE A 268 -6.96 -47.77 -12.54
C PHE A 268 -7.64 -49.12 -12.81
N LEU A 269 -8.15 -49.82 -11.77
CA LEU A 269 -8.87 -51.08 -11.95
C LEU A 269 -10.27 -50.85 -12.51
N ILE A 270 -10.88 -49.71 -12.16
CA ILE A 270 -12.22 -49.32 -12.62
C ILE A 270 -12.15 -48.54 -13.93
N TYR A 271 -11.23 -47.57 -14.00
CA TYR A 271 -11.21 -46.55 -15.06
C TYR A 271 -10.11 -46.76 -16.11
N GLY A 272 -9.28 -47.79 -15.95
CA GLY A 272 -8.15 -48.05 -16.86
C GLY A 272 -6.95 -47.14 -16.58
N THR A 273 -5.98 -47.16 -17.48
CA THR A 273 -4.64 -46.59 -17.25
C THR A 273 -4.51 -45.12 -17.64
N THR A 274 -5.31 -44.64 -18.61
CA THR A 274 -5.34 -43.23 -19.07
C THR A 274 -6.74 -42.60 -19.02
N PRO A 275 -7.39 -42.57 -17.84
CA PRO A 275 -8.72 -42.01 -17.73
C PRO A 275 -8.73 -40.49 -17.74
N ILE A 276 -9.55 -39.88 -18.61
CA ILE A 276 -9.69 -38.42 -18.71
C ILE A 276 -10.80 -37.96 -17.75
N ASN A 277 -10.48 -37.01 -16.86
CA ASN A 277 -11.43 -36.39 -15.91
C ASN A 277 -12.07 -37.32 -14.88
N ASP A 278 -11.53 -38.53 -14.68
CA ASP A 278 -12.06 -39.46 -13.69
C ASP A 278 -11.78 -39.00 -12.24
N PRO A 279 -12.52 -39.55 -11.25
CA PRO A 279 -12.36 -39.17 -9.85
C PRO A 279 -10.94 -39.48 -9.38
N LEU A 280 -10.25 -38.42 -8.94
CA LEU A 280 -8.95 -38.56 -8.31
C LEU A 280 -9.13 -39.25 -6.95
N ILE A 281 -8.12 -40.02 -6.53
CA ILE A 281 -8.16 -40.72 -5.25
C ILE A 281 -8.27 -39.70 -4.12
N GLU A 282 -9.26 -39.89 -3.25
CA GLU A 282 -9.48 -39.04 -2.08
C GLU A 282 -9.62 -37.54 -2.44
N GLU A 283 -10.18 -37.25 -3.62
CA GLU A 283 -10.45 -35.86 -4.05
C GLU A 283 -11.36 -35.16 -3.03
N THR A 284 -10.86 -34.06 -2.47
CA THR A 284 -11.57 -33.21 -1.51
C THR A 284 -11.75 -31.82 -2.15
N PRO A 285 -12.92 -31.56 -2.75
CA PRO A 285 -13.21 -30.27 -3.35
C PRO A 285 -13.22 -29.15 -2.31
N GLY A 286 -12.65 -27.99 -2.64
CA GLY A 286 -12.65 -26.83 -1.76
C GLY A 286 -11.97 -27.07 -0.40
N GLN A 287 -10.86 -27.81 -0.39
CA GLN A 287 -10.05 -28.06 0.81
C GLN A 287 -9.68 -26.76 1.53
N PHE A 288 -9.43 -25.69 0.76
CA PHE A 288 -9.39 -24.30 1.23
C PHE A 288 -9.74 -23.37 0.07
N THR A 289 -9.87 -22.07 0.35
CA THR A 289 -10.17 -21.03 -0.65
C THR A 289 -9.05 -20.01 -0.69
N VAL A 290 -8.74 -19.46 -1.86
CA VAL A 290 -7.76 -18.37 -2.07
C VAL A 290 -8.40 -17.24 -2.87
N TRP A 291 -7.74 -16.08 -2.95
CA TRP A 291 -8.16 -15.06 -3.92
C TRP A 291 -7.76 -15.49 -5.34
N SER A 292 -8.69 -15.32 -6.27
CA SER A 292 -8.54 -15.80 -7.64
C SER A 292 -7.40 -15.10 -8.36
N LYS A 293 -6.51 -15.87 -8.98
CA LYS A 293 -5.48 -15.33 -9.88
C LYS A 293 -6.03 -14.63 -11.12
N TRP A 294 -7.32 -14.82 -11.41
CA TRP A 294 -8.00 -14.22 -12.55
C TRP A 294 -8.76 -12.94 -12.19
N ASP A 295 -8.72 -12.49 -10.94
CA ASP A 295 -9.27 -11.17 -10.60
C ASP A 295 -8.48 -10.08 -11.35
N PRO A 296 -9.14 -9.22 -12.14
CA PRO A 296 -8.47 -8.17 -12.91
C PRO A 296 -7.54 -7.29 -12.10
N ARG A 297 -7.79 -7.13 -10.79
CA ARG A 297 -6.99 -6.30 -9.89
C ARG A 297 -5.62 -6.91 -9.55
N PHE A 298 -5.37 -8.18 -9.85
CA PHE A 298 -4.02 -8.77 -9.71
C PHE A 298 -3.14 -8.60 -10.94
N PHE A 299 -3.65 -8.02 -12.03
CA PHE A 299 -2.87 -7.69 -13.22
C PHE A 299 -2.37 -6.25 -13.16
N ASP A 300 -1.24 -5.95 -13.79
CA ASP A 300 -0.81 -4.57 -14.00
C ASP A 300 -1.52 -4.00 -15.23
N LEU A 301 -2.62 -3.29 -14.98
CA LEU A 301 -3.49 -2.75 -16.05
C LEU A 301 -3.08 -1.34 -16.47
N SER A 302 -2.28 -0.63 -15.66
CA SER A 302 -1.99 0.77 -15.89
C SER A 302 -0.85 1.02 -16.90
N GLY A 303 -0.17 -0.04 -17.36
CA GLY A 303 0.90 0.05 -18.36
C GLY A 303 2.08 0.96 -17.97
N ALA A 304 2.19 1.31 -16.68
CA ALA A 304 3.27 2.14 -16.17
C ALA A 304 4.54 1.30 -16.06
N GLU A 305 5.69 1.87 -16.42
CA GLU A 305 6.97 1.16 -16.68
C GLU A 305 7.56 0.39 -15.48
N ASP A 306 6.94 0.42 -14.31
CA ASP A 306 7.47 -0.21 -13.10
C ASP A 306 7.07 -1.70 -12.92
N GLY A 307 6.16 -2.23 -13.74
CA GLY A 307 5.95 -3.67 -14.06
C GLY A 307 5.86 -4.70 -12.92
N THR A 308 5.84 -4.27 -11.66
CA THR A 308 6.03 -5.13 -10.47
C THR A 308 4.94 -4.95 -9.42
N THR A 309 4.17 -3.87 -9.49
CA THR A 309 3.09 -3.58 -8.53
C THR A 309 1.74 -3.93 -9.14
N THR A 310 1.06 -4.92 -8.55
CA THR A 310 -0.31 -5.30 -8.93
C THR A 310 -1.30 -4.16 -8.69
N GLU A 311 -2.33 -4.03 -9.54
CA GLU A 311 -3.31 -2.93 -9.45
C GLU A 311 -3.97 -2.85 -8.08
N ILE A 312 -4.19 -3.99 -7.42
CA ILE A 312 -4.78 -4.05 -6.08
C ILE A 312 -3.96 -3.32 -5.03
N HIS A 313 -2.62 -3.35 -5.12
CA HIS A 313 -1.78 -2.61 -4.17
C HIS A 313 -1.89 -1.10 -4.41
N LYS A 314 -2.05 -0.66 -5.66
CA LYS A 314 -2.31 0.76 -5.99
C LYS A 314 -3.69 1.21 -5.52
N ILE A 315 -4.72 0.37 -5.70
CA ILE A 315 -6.08 0.62 -5.18
C ILE A 315 -6.05 0.78 -3.65
N LEU A 316 -5.30 -0.08 -2.95
CA LEU A 316 -5.15 0.03 -1.50
C LEU A 316 -4.41 1.30 -1.09
N GLN A 317 -3.37 1.70 -1.81
CA GLN A 317 -2.67 2.97 -1.58
C GLN A 317 -3.65 4.15 -1.68
N GLN A 318 -4.39 4.24 -2.79
CA GLN A 318 -5.35 5.33 -2.99
C GLN A 318 -6.44 5.34 -1.90
N LYS A 319 -6.96 4.17 -1.50
CA LYS A 319 -7.93 4.09 -0.39
C LYS A 319 -7.34 4.56 0.95
N ILE A 320 -6.04 4.39 1.19
CA ILE A 320 -5.37 4.93 2.38
C ILE A 320 -5.21 6.46 2.26
N GLU A 321 -4.89 6.96 1.06
CA GLU A 321 -4.72 8.38 0.80
C GLU A 321 -6.05 9.16 0.86
N ASP A 322 -7.14 8.57 0.37
CA ASP A 322 -8.51 9.10 0.50
C ASP A 322 -8.94 9.21 1.98
N GLN A 323 -8.32 8.46 2.90
CA GLN A 323 -8.51 8.60 4.36
C GLN A 323 -7.68 9.75 4.97
N GLY A 324 -6.87 10.46 4.18
CA GLY A 324 -6.05 11.59 4.62
C GLY A 324 -4.62 11.24 5.03
N TYR A 325 -4.17 10.00 4.81
CA TYR A 325 -2.79 9.58 5.06
C TYR A 325 -1.93 9.77 3.80
N SER A 326 -0.61 9.87 3.93
CA SER A 326 0.31 9.87 2.78
C SER A 326 1.13 8.59 2.81
N VAL A 327 1.21 7.90 1.66
CA VAL A 327 1.89 6.62 1.51
C VAL A 327 2.81 6.71 0.30
N ASP A 328 4.12 6.61 0.51
CA ASP A 328 5.09 6.76 -0.59
C ASP A 328 5.18 5.52 -1.49
N THR A 329 4.77 4.35 -0.99
CA THR A 329 4.86 3.08 -1.72
C THR A 329 3.60 2.21 -1.53
N PRO A 330 3.06 1.62 -2.60
CA PRO A 330 1.93 0.71 -2.52
C PRO A 330 2.15 -0.42 -1.50
N PRO A 331 1.17 -0.70 -0.61
CA PRO A 331 1.32 -1.79 0.35
C PRO A 331 1.26 -3.16 -0.35
N SER A 332 2.32 -3.95 -0.19
CA SER A 332 2.36 -5.34 -0.69
C SER A 332 1.68 -6.30 0.28
N VAL A 333 0.42 -6.62 0.00
CA VAL A 333 -0.45 -7.41 0.92
C VAL A 333 -0.72 -8.83 0.43
N PHE A 334 -0.76 -9.02 -0.89
CA PHE A 334 -1.15 -10.26 -1.55
C PHE A 334 0.04 -10.91 -2.25
N PHE A 335 0.20 -12.21 -2.07
CA PHE A 335 1.33 -12.99 -2.57
C PHE A 335 0.84 -14.26 -3.27
N PRO A 336 1.51 -14.71 -4.34
CA PRO A 336 1.11 -15.91 -5.05
C PRO A 336 1.39 -17.17 -4.21
N LEU A 337 0.36 -18.02 -4.09
CA LEU A 337 0.48 -19.38 -3.58
C LEU A 337 0.72 -20.32 -4.76
N GLU A 338 1.85 -21.01 -4.72
CA GLU A 338 2.22 -22.03 -5.71
C GLU A 338 2.40 -23.37 -5.03
N TYR A 339 1.91 -24.43 -5.67
CA TYR A 339 2.06 -25.78 -5.15
C TYR A 339 2.08 -26.82 -6.25
N TYR A 340 2.63 -27.99 -5.95
CA TYR A 340 2.68 -29.12 -6.88
C TYR A 340 1.27 -29.66 -7.15
N ASN A 341 0.93 -29.76 -8.43
CA ASN A 341 -0.34 -30.33 -8.87
C ASN A 341 -0.25 -31.81 -9.23
N GLY A 342 0.91 -32.46 -9.10
CA GLY A 342 1.11 -33.89 -9.36
C GLY A 342 2.49 -34.41 -8.96
N PRO A 343 2.71 -35.74 -9.06
CA PRO A 343 3.96 -36.38 -8.68
C PRO A 343 5.10 -36.14 -9.69
N PRO A 344 6.38 -36.26 -9.28
CA PRO A 344 7.48 -36.41 -10.22
C PRO A 344 7.28 -37.67 -11.06
N ILE A 345 7.66 -37.60 -12.34
CA ILE A 345 7.43 -38.67 -13.31
C ILE A 345 8.74 -39.11 -13.94
N THR A 346 9.23 -40.31 -13.60
CA THR A 346 10.42 -40.91 -14.24
C THR A 346 10.03 -41.76 -15.43
N ASN A 347 10.43 -41.38 -16.65
CA ASN A 347 10.15 -42.11 -17.88
C ASN A 347 10.91 -43.45 -17.97
N ASN A 348 10.57 -44.28 -18.96
CA ASN A 348 11.21 -45.59 -19.17
C ASN A 348 12.72 -45.49 -19.48
N ASP A 349 13.18 -44.32 -19.91
CA ASP A 349 14.59 -44.03 -20.19
C ASP A 349 15.36 -43.59 -18.93
N GLY A 350 14.68 -43.52 -17.77
CA GLY A 350 15.25 -43.16 -16.48
C GLY A 350 15.33 -41.64 -16.23
N GLU A 351 14.77 -40.81 -17.10
CA GLU A 351 14.69 -39.37 -16.92
C GLU A 351 13.47 -38.98 -16.08
N THR A 352 13.72 -38.24 -15.00
CA THR A 352 12.66 -37.71 -14.13
C THR A 352 12.20 -36.34 -14.58
N THR A 353 10.94 -36.24 -14.94
CA THR A 353 10.21 -34.98 -15.11
C THR A 353 9.83 -34.47 -13.73
N GLU A 354 10.32 -33.29 -13.38
CA GLU A 354 9.99 -32.64 -12.11
C GLU A 354 8.50 -32.26 -12.05
N PRO A 355 7.88 -32.32 -10.87
CA PRO A 355 6.47 -32.00 -10.70
C PRO A 355 6.24 -30.51 -11.01
N GLN A 356 5.16 -30.20 -11.74
CA GLN A 356 4.82 -28.82 -12.05
C GLN A 356 4.21 -28.13 -10.84
N GLN A 357 4.80 -27.00 -10.44
CA GLN A 357 4.12 -26.05 -9.57
C GLN A 357 3.04 -25.32 -10.37
N LYS A 358 1.87 -25.15 -9.77
CA LYS A 358 0.78 -24.35 -10.32
C LYS A 358 0.46 -23.21 -9.38
N HIS A 359 0.22 -22.04 -9.95
CA HIS A 359 -0.31 -20.90 -9.22
C HIS A 359 -1.78 -21.17 -8.85
N LEU A 360 -2.02 -21.43 -7.57
CA LEU A 360 -3.34 -21.74 -7.03
C LEU A 360 -4.20 -20.48 -6.85
N GLY A 361 -3.56 -19.34 -6.62
CA GLY A 361 -4.18 -18.05 -6.35
C GLY A 361 -3.36 -17.24 -5.36
N TYR A 362 -3.94 -16.16 -4.83
CA TYR A 362 -3.27 -15.27 -3.91
C TYR A 362 -3.66 -15.56 -2.45
N TYR A 363 -2.71 -15.32 -1.54
CA TYR A 363 -2.91 -15.37 -0.10
C TYR A 363 -2.24 -14.14 0.55
N MET A 364 -2.52 -13.89 1.83
CA MET A 364 -1.90 -12.80 2.59
C MET A 364 -0.82 -13.33 3.52
N LEU A 365 0.16 -12.49 3.79
CA LEU A 365 1.10 -12.77 4.87
C LEU A 365 0.43 -12.59 6.24
N PRO A 366 0.79 -13.41 7.24
CA PRO A 366 0.36 -13.19 8.61
C PRO A 366 0.83 -11.85 9.14
N TYR A 367 -0.05 -11.16 9.86
CA TYR A 367 0.27 -9.94 10.58
C TYR A 367 0.79 -10.29 11.97
N VAL A 368 1.58 -9.40 12.57
CA VAL A 368 2.08 -9.56 13.94
C VAL A 368 1.46 -8.48 14.81
N ASP A 369 0.91 -8.86 15.95
CA ASP A 369 0.43 -7.92 16.95
C ASP A 369 1.62 -7.37 17.73
N ASP A 370 1.81 -6.04 17.71
CA ASP A 370 2.97 -5.38 18.32
C ASP A 370 3.03 -5.52 19.85
N SER A 371 1.90 -5.79 20.51
CA SER A 371 1.81 -5.91 21.97
C SER A 371 2.11 -7.33 22.46
N THR A 372 1.66 -8.34 21.71
CA THR A 372 1.79 -9.75 22.08
C THR A 372 2.87 -10.48 21.30
N PHE A 373 3.38 -9.89 20.21
CA PHE A 373 4.28 -10.50 19.23
C PHE A 373 3.72 -11.79 18.61
N LYS A 374 2.39 -11.92 18.58
CA LYS A 374 1.72 -13.09 18.01
C LYS A 374 1.26 -12.81 16.60
N ALA A 375 1.43 -13.83 15.77
CA ALA A 375 0.93 -13.78 14.40
C ALA A 375 -0.57 -14.04 14.37
N TYR A 376 -1.30 -13.28 13.54
CA TYR A 376 -2.73 -13.43 13.33
C TYR A 376 -3.09 -13.23 11.85
N CYS A 377 -4.30 -13.64 11.51
CA CYS A 377 -4.92 -13.37 10.22
C CYS A 377 -6.05 -12.37 10.42
N PRO A 378 -6.15 -11.29 9.60
CA PRO A 378 -7.14 -10.26 9.81
C PRO A 378 -8.57 -10.79 9.74
N THR A 379 -9.44 -10.16 10.52
CA THR A 379 -10.86 -10.48 10.65
C THR A 379 -11.66 -9.19 10.59
N ALA A 380 -12.99 -9.28 10.60
CA ALA A 380 -13.88 -8.13 10.68
C ALA A 380 -13.50 -7.15 11.79
N GLU A 381 -13.02 -7.61 12.94
CA GLU A 381 -12.56 -6.72 14.01
C GLU A 381 -11.38 -5.84 13.56
N HIS A 382 -10.40 -6.45 12.90
CA HIS A 382 -9.24 -5.74 12.34
C HIS A 382 -9.64 -4.78 11.22
N TYR A 383 -10.50 -5.22 10.30
CA TYR A 383 -10.99 -4.40 9.19
C TYR A 383 -11.84 -3.21 9.63
N ASN A 384 -12.39 -3.24 10.86
CA ASN A 384 -13.12 -2.13 11.46
C ASN A 384 -12.27 -1.33 12.47
N SER A 385 -10.96 -1.58 12.54
CA SER A 385 -10.05 -0.83 13.40
C SER A 385 -9.66 0.53 12.79
N GLU A 386 -8.99 1.37 13.58
CA GLU A 386 -8.44 2.66 13.14
C GLU A 386 -7.19 2.51 12.24
N ASN A 387 -6.72 1.29 11.99
CA ASN A 387 -5.59 1.08 11.09
C ASN A 387 -6.00 1.39 9.64
N PRO A 388 -5.36 2.36 8.96
CA PRO A 388 -5.79 2.81 7.65
C PRO A 388 -5.67 1.74 6.56
N LEU A 389 -4.68 0.85 6.67
CA LEU A 389 -4.53 -0.29 5.76
C LEU A 389 -5.68 -1.29 5.95
N PHE A 390 -6.01 -1.66 7.19
CA PHE A 390 -7.11 -2.59 7.43
C PHE A 390 -8.48 -2.01 7.03
N SER A 391 -8.69 -0.73 7.29
CA SER A 391 -9.87 0.00 6.82
C SER A 391 -9.96 -0.02 5.29
N ALA A 392 -8.85 0.26 4.57
CA ALA A 392 -8.79 0.20 3.12
C ALA A 392 -9.05 -1.21 2.56
N MET A 393 -8.58 -2.25 3.26
CA MET A 393 -8.75 -3.64 2.88
C MET A 393 -10.19 -4.16 3.08
N LYS A 394 -10.99 -3.54 3.95
CA LYS A 394 -12.30 -4.05 4.36
C LYS A 394 -13.21 -4.41 3.18
N GLU A 395 -13.40 -3.49 2.24
CA GLU A 395 -14.28 -3.70 1.08
C GLU A 395 -13.65 -4.60 0.02
N VAL A 396 -12.33 -4.54 -0.11
CA VAL A 396 -11.54 -5.30 -1.08
C VAL A 396 -11.49 -6.78 -0.70
N VAL A 397 -11.30 -7.09 0.58
CA VAL A 397 -11.16 -8.47 1.05
C VAL A 397 -12.52 -9.10 1.26
N GLY A 398 -13.45 -8.39 1.89
CA GLY A 398 -14.86 -8.77 2.02
C GLY A 398 -15.18 -9.98 2.92
N VAL A 399 -14.19 -10.70 3.44
CA VAL A 399 -14.37 -11.89 4.29
C VAL A 399 -13.34 -11.94 5.41
N ASP A 400 -13.65 -12.66 6.48
CA ASP A 400 -12.65 -13.03 7.49
C ASP A 400 -11.57 -13.90 6.86
N THR A 401 -10.35 -13.82 7.40
CA THR A 401 -9.25 -14.70 6.99
C THR A 401 -8.85 -15.63 8.13
N GLU A 402 -8.22 -16.75 7.77
CA GLU A 402 -7.70 -17.73 8.72
C GLU A 402 -6.30 -18.21 8.34
N GLY A 403 -5.56 -18.74 9.32
CA GLY A 403 -4.22 -19.27 9.08
C GLY A 403 -4.22 -20.46 8.14
N LEU A 404 -3.30 -20.47 7.17
CA LEU A 404 -2.92 -21.64 6.40
C LEU A 404 -1.63 -22.22 6.98
N TYR A 405 -1.56 -23.53 7.13
CA TYR A 405 -0.39 -24.24 7.66
C TYR A 405 0.05 -25.33 6.70
N ILE A 406 1.35 -25.62 6.71
CA ILE A 406 1.91 -26.81 6.06
C ILE A 406 2.38 -27.82 7.10
N ALA A 407 2.03 -29.08 6.88
CA ALA A 407 2.38 -30.16 7.78
C ALA A 407 3.10 -31.27 7.01
N LYS A 408 4.21 -31.76 7.56
CA LYS A 408 4.97 -32.88 6.99
C LYS A 408 4.60 -34.19 7.68
N GLN A 409 4.36 -35.24 6.91
CA GLN A 409 4.17 -36.58 7.45
C GLN A 409 5.46 -37.05 8.16
N VAL A 410 5.33 -37.66 9.34
CA VAL A 410 6.48 -38.16 10.09
C VAL A 410 7.20 -39.25 9.28
N ASN A 411 8.50 -39.03 9.03
CA ASN A 411 9.43 -39.91 8.30
C ASN A 411 9.08 -40.15 6.82
N VAL A 412 8.25 -39.29 6.21
CA VAL A 412 7.82 -39.42 4.81
C VAL A 412 7.89 -38.04 4.14
N CYS A 413 8.20 -38.02 2.85
CA CYS A 413 8.14 -36.81 2.03
C CYS A 413 6.74 -36.61 1.46
N ASP A 414 5.82 -36.33 2.37
CA ASP A 414 4.45 -35.97 2.06
C ASP A 414 4.04 -34.79 2.92
N TYR A 415 3.28 -33.88 2.32
CA TYR A 415 2.96 -32.58 2.86
C TYR A 415 1.49 -32.28 2.64
N ILE A 416 0.86 -31.70 3.65
CA ILE A 416 -0.52 -31.24 3.55
C ILE A 416 -0.63 -29.78 3.98
N LEU A 417 -1.35 -29.01 3.17
CA LEU A 417 -1.92 -27.72 3.50
C LEU A 417 -3.22 -27.92 4.28
N ILE A 418 -3.33 -27.24 5.42
CA ILE A 418 -4.47 -27.34 6.33
C ILE A 418 -4.80 -25.95 6.89
N THR A 419 -6.10 -25.62 6.94
CA THR A 419 -6.57 -24.35 7.49
C THR A 419 -6.65 -24.38 9.02
N GLU A 420 -6.59 -23.21 9.64
CA GLU A 420 -6.65 -23.02 11.09
C GLU A 420 -7.92 -23.64 11.69
N SER A 421 -9.08 -23.45 11.04
CA SER A 421 -10.38 -23.95 11.49
C SER A 421 -10.47 -25.47 11.52
N VAL A 422 -9.72 -26.17 10.65
CA VAL A 422 -9.61 -27.64 10.67
C VAL A 422 -8.54 -28.07 11.66
N LEU A 423 -7.35 -27.45 11.59
CA LEU A 423 -6.19 -27.82 12.41
C LEU A 423 -6.48 -27.69 13.90
N LYS A 424 -7.07 -26.57 14.35
CA LYS A 424 -7.33 -26.32 15.78
C LYS A 424 -8.27 -27.35 16.42
N LYS A 425 -9.04 -28.11 15.62
CA LYS A 425 -9.91 -29.20 16.12
C LYS A 425 -9.17 -30.50 16.38
N ILE A 426 -7.98 -30.69 15.80
CA ILE A 426 -7.27 -31.99 15.79
C ILE A 426 -5.82 -31.93 16.25
N TRP A 427 -5.27 -30.73 16.44
CA TRP A 427 -3.87 -30.55 16.79
C TRP A 427 -3.56 -30.87 18.26
N PHE A 428 -2.35 -31.35 18.49
CA PHE A 428 -1.81 -31.60 19.82
C PHE A 428 -0.29 -31.44 19.82
N TYR A 429 0.29 -31.24 20.99
CA TYR A 429 1.69 -31.53 21.24
C TYR A 429 1.82 -32.62 22.31
N LYS A 430 2.99 -33.24 22.40
CA LYS A 430 3.26 -34.30 23.38
C LYS A 430 4.30 -33.86 24.40
N GLU A 431 3.97 -34.01 25.67
CA GLU A 431 4.91 -33.87 26.79
C GLU A 431 4.74 -35.06 27.72
N ASN A 432 5.86 -35.70 28.08
CA ASN A 432 5.87 -36.88 28.96
C ASN A 432 4.91 -38.01 28.52
N GLY A 433 4.70 -38.16 27.21
CA GLY A 433 3.81 -39.18 26.63
C GLY A 433 2.33 -38.83 26.64
N GLN A 434 1.93 -37.70 27.23
CA GLN A 434 0.55 -37.20 27.23
C GLN A 434 0.34 -36.18 26.11
N HIS A 435 -0.88 -36.16 25.56
CA HIS A 435 -1.31 -35.19 24.56
C HIS A 435 -1.87 -33.94 25.24
N PHE A 436 -1.49 -32.78 24.73
CA PHE A 436 -1.98 -31.48 25.16
C PHE A 436 -2.45 -30.68 23.95
N GLU A 437 -3.57 -29.99 24.09
CA GLU A 437 -4.06 -29.05 23.10
C GLU A 437 -3.23 -27.75 23.15
N PRO A 438 -2.64 -27.31 22.02
CA PRO A 438 -1.97 -26.02 21.95
C PRO A 438 -2.96 -24.87 22.10
N THR A 439 -2.53 -23.82 22.79
CA THR A 439 -3.14 -22.50 22.80
C THR A 439 -2.22 -21.53 22.08
N ASP A 440 -2.69 -20.33 21.74
CA ASP A 440 -1.83 -19.31 21.12
C ASP A 440 -0.61 -18.92 21.99
N ASN A 441 -0.65 -19.22 23.31
CA ASN A 441 0.50 -19.02 24.20
C ASN A 441 1.44 -20.23 24.25
N THR A 442 0.90 -21.44 24.19
CA THR A 442 1.67 -22.67 24.42
C THR A 442 2.20 -23.29 23.14
N VAL A 443 1.68 -22.89 21.97
CA VAL A 443 2.08 -23.42 20.66
C VAL A 443 3.54 -23.09 20.30
N ALA A 444 4.04 -21.95 20.79
CA ALA A 444 5.38 -21.47 20.49
C ALA A 444 6.45 -22.48 20.94
N GLY A 445 7.33 -22.86 20.00
CA GLY A 445 8.43 -23.79 20.25
C GLY A 445 8.01 -25.25 20.45
N LYS A 446 6.73 -25.60 20.34
CA LYS A 446 6.27 -26.99 20.46
C LYS A 446 6.30 -27.71 19.11
N LYS A 447 6.48 -29.02 19.20
CA LYS A 447 6.25 -29.93 18.07
C LYS A 447 4.76 -30.23 17.97
N VAL A 448 4.04 -29.35 17.29
CA VAL A 448 2.60 -29.52 17.03
C VAL A 448 2.39 -30.60 15.98
N GLN A 449 1.50 -31.54 16.28
CA GLN A 449 1.18 -32.71 15.47
C GLN A 449 -0.33 -32.91 15.38
N PHE A 450 -0.75 -33.71 14.42
CA PHE A 450 -2.13 -34.18 14.32
C PHE A 450 -2.18 -35.51 13.57
N TYR A 451 -3.35 -36.16 13.61
CA TYR A 451 -3.64 -37.36 12.84
C TYR A 451 -4.49 -37.02 11.61
N TRP A 452 -4.10 -37.53 10.45
CA TRP A 452 -4.80 -37.30 9.18
C TRP A 452 -5.10 -38.64 8.46
N PRO A 453 -6.27 -38.84 7.82
CA PRO A 453 -7.41 -37.91 7.70
C PRO A 453 -7.98 -37.44 9.03
N ALA A 454 -8.52 -36.22 9.07
CA ALA A 454 -8.98 -35.59 10.31
C ALA A 454 -10.12 -36.39 10.98
N ASP A 455 -10.08 -36.47 12.30
CA ASP A 455 -11.17 -37.00 13.12
C ASP A 455 -11.38 -36.10 14.35
N PRO A 456 -12.24 -35.08 14.24
CA PRO A 456 -12.49 -34.14 15.34
C PRO A 456 -13.09 -34.77 16.59
N ASP A 457 -13.76 -35.92 16.47
CA ASP A 457 -14.40 -36.60 17.61
C ASP A 457 -13.39 -37.35 18.49
N SER A 458 -12.20 -37.67 17.97
CA SER A 458 -11.14 -38.37 18.71
C SER A 458 -9.75 -37.90 18.29
N PRO A 459 -9.41 -36.62 18.51
CA PRO A 459 -8.22 -35.98 17.94
C PRO A 459 -6.90 -36.53 18.51
N PHE A 460 -6.94 -37.12 19.72
CA PHE A 460 -5.76 -37.64 20.41
C PHE A 460 -5.57 -39.16 20.24
N ILE A 461 -6.50 -39.87 19.59
CA ILE A 461 -6.45 -41.32 19.40
C ILE A 461 -6.16 -41.63 17.93
N LYS A 462 -4.95 -42.12 17.65
CA LYS A 462 -4.57 -42.50 16.29
C LYS A 462 -5.31 -43.75 15.82
N LYS A 463 -6.10 -43.64 14.75
CA LYS A 463 -6.71 -44.77 14.05
C LYS A 463 -5.71 -45.46 13.10
N SER A 464 -5.98 -46.71 12.73
CA SER A 464 -5.11 -47.54 11.88
C SER A 464 -4.85 -46.95 10.48
N HIS A 465 -5.85 -46.27 9.92
CA HIS A 465 -5.75 -45.61 8.62
C HIS A 465 -5.10 -44.22 8.68
N GLN A 466 -4.99 -43.61 9.87
CA GLN A 466 -4.43 -42.28 10.01
C GLN A 466 -2.89 -42.30 10.00
N ARG A 467 -2.31 -41.23 9.51
CA ARG A 467 -0.87 -40.92 9.57
C ARG A 467 -0.66 -39.70 10.45
N THR A 468 0.57 -39.55 10.94
CA THR A 468 0.92 -38.49 11.87
C THR A 468 1.64 -37.40 11.10
N TYR A 469 1.12 -36.18 11.17
CA TYR A 469 1.70 -35.00 10.55
C TYR A 469 2.24 -34.07 11.63
N THR A 470 3.26 -33.29 11.29
CA THR A 470 3.86 -32.30 12.16
C THR A 470 3.85 -30.95 11.44
N ILE A 471 3.36 -29.90 12.09
CA ILE A 471 3.39 -28.55 11.52
C ILE A 471 4.83 -28.09 11.36
N LYS A 472 5.13 -27.58 10.17
CA LYS A 472 6.47 -27.15 9.77
C LYS A 472 6.45 -25.69 9.35
N LYS A 473 7.56 -25.00 9.65
CA LYS A 473 7.85 -23.72 9.02
C LYS A 473 8.34 -23.95 7.58
N PRO A 474 8.20 -22.97 6.69
CA PRO A 474 8.77 -22.98 5.34
C PRO A 474 10.20 -23.51 5.23
N ASP A 475 11.10 -23.04 6.08
CA ASP A 475 12.53 -23.39 6.12
C ASP A 475 12.79 -24.81 6.65
N GLU A 476 11.80 -25.44 7.29
CA GLU A 476 11.87 -26.82 7.78
C GLU A 476 11.38 -27.84 6.72
N LEU A 477 10.99 -27.39 5.53
CA LEU A 477 10.45 -28.21 4.44
C LEU A 477 11.57 -28.75 3.54
N SER A 478 12.21 -29.84 3.97
CA SER A 478 13.19 -30.55 3.13
C SER A 478 12.81 -32.01 2.90
N CYS A 479 13.07 -32.51 1.69
CA CYS A 479 12.99 -33.92 1.32
C CYS A 479 14.27 -34.35 0.60
N GLY A 480 15.30 -34.74 1.36
CA GLY A 480 16.58 -35.13 0.76
C GLY A 480 17.26 -33.95 0.05
N SER A 481 17.62 -34.11 -1.22
CA SER A 481 18.20 -33.05 -2.07
C SER A 481 17.14 -32.09 -2.64
N THR A 482 15.86 -32.43 -2.54
CA THR A 482 14.76 -31.59 -3.04
C THR A 482 14.26 -30.72 -1.90
N ASN A 483 14.56 -29.43 -2.00
CA ASN A 483 14.03 -28.44 -1.08
C ASN A 483 12.58 -28.14 -1.47
N VAL A 484 11.65 -28.32 -0.53
CA VAL A 484 10.26 -27.90 -0.68
C VAL A 484 10.10 -26.45 -0.18
N SER A 485 11.21 -25.81 0.21
CA SER A 485 11.26 -24.40 0.62
C SER A 485 10.86 -23.44 -0.50
N ASP A 486 10.95 -23.85 -1.76
CA ASP A 486 10.54 -23.03 -2.90
C ASP A 486 9.01 -22.82 -2.94
N ASN A 487 8.23 -23.64 -2.21
CA ASN A 487 6.76 -23.50 -2.11
C ASN A 487 6.32 -22.37 -1.16
N ALA A 488 7.25 -21.76 -0.42
CA ALA A 488 6.98 -20.65 0.47
C ALA A 488 7.81 -19.47 -0.03
N ASN A 489 7.27 -18.81 -1.04
CA ASN A 489 7.84 -17.67 -1.76
C ASN A 489 8.51 -16.63 -0.84
N GLU A 490 9.43 -15.90 -1.49
CA GLU A 490 10.36 -14.81 -1.13
C GLU A 490 9.87 -13.69 -0.18
N ALA A 491 8.72 -13.84 0.46
CA ALA A 491 8.30 -13.03 1.57
C ALA A 491 9.18 -13.31 2.80
N ASN A 492 10.35 -12.66 2.83
CA ASN A 492 11.19 -12.54 4.03
C ASN A 492 10.38 -11.85 5.14
N GLN A 493 9.58 -12.61 5.88
CA GLN A 493 9.06 -12.14 7.15
C GLN A 493 10.24 -12.03 8.11
N SER A 494 10.62 -10.79 8.44
CA SER A 494 11.65 -10.51 9.45
C SER A 494 11.33 -11.17 10.80
N PHE A 495 10.07 -11.57 11.02
CA PHE A 495 9.59 -12.29 12.21
C PHE A 495 8.74 -13.49 11.80
N PRO A 496 9.26 -14.74 11.89
CA PRO A 496 8.48 -15.91 11.56
C PRO A 496 7.33 -16.11 12.55
N PRO A 497 6.12 -16.51 12.10
CA PRO A 497 4.96 -16.69 12.97
C PRO A 497 5.21 -17.68 14.10
N HIS A 498 4.76 -17.33 15.31
CA HIS A 498 4.95 -18.13 16.54
C HIS A 498 4.39 -19.55 16.46
N ASP A 499 3.34 -19.75 15.66
CA ASP A 499 2.61 -21.00 15.46
C ASP A 499 2.90 -21.65 14.10
N LYS A 500 3.87 -21.12 13.34
CA LYS A 500 4.34 -21.63 12.04
C LYS A 500 3.29 -21.60 10.91
N ARG A 501 2.24 -20.78 11.02
CA ARG A 501 1.37 -20.50 9.86
C ARG A 501 2.20 -19.94 8.71
N ILE A 502 1.85 -20.30 7.48
CA ILE A 502 2.56 -19.85 6.27
C ILE A 502 1.86 -18.66 5.61
N GLY A 503 0.60 -18.42 5.95
CA GLY A 503 -0.26 -17.49 5.23
C GLY A 503 -1.60 -17.30 5.89
N CYS A 504 -2.36 -16.34 5.36
CA CYS A 504 -3.75 -16.09 5.66
C CYS A 504 -4.57 -16.23 4.39
N VAL A 505 -5.63 -17.03 4.47
CA VAL A 505 -6.53 -17.33 3.36
C VAL A 505 -7.97 -16.97 3.73
N PRO A 506 -8.84 -16.69 2.74
CA PRO A 506 -10.28 -16.55 2.95
C PRO A 506 -10.86 -17.68 3.80
N LYS A 507 -11.61 -17.31 4.85
CA LYS A 507 -12.34 -18.24 5.71
C LYS A 507 -13.77 -18.41 5.20
N MET A 508 -14.15 -19.63 4.85
CA MET A 508 -15.46 -19.98 4.28
C MET A 508 -16.39 -20.70 5.25
#